data_AF-A0AAX2RS04-F1
#
_entry.id   AF-A0AAX2RS04-F1
#
_cell.length_a   1.000
_cell.length_b   1.000
_cell.length_c   1.000
_cell.angle_alpha   90.00
_cell.angle_beta   90.00
_cell.angle_gamma   90.00
#
_symmetry.space_group_name_H-M   'P 1'
#
loop_
_entity.id
_entity.type
_entity.pdbx_description
1 polymer ?
#
loop_
_entity_poly.entity_id
_entity_poly.type
_entity_poly.pdbx_seq_one_letter_code
_entity_poly.pdbx_strand_id
1 'polypeptide(L)'
;MNFADWVDTGATPPQRLPNDLDAAIAYVSDVLGHVVYLRWTLVLVKRRFPSLADAKAAKPAVMRLLLDQSAAIEYWDRGRARVVAVSDAPAAEAVLARVLRAHTRRFKCGETALPATANGGRLQEPALLASHFPAGLRAWFARAGRFAAVASATNTLGVGDDAQAAALFLRDRASRSPHTARAYLTEIRRLVAWCIAHELGPLSDLTRHDLLEYKRMLSHPSRAVADDAQPERRLSESTQARALAVVASLFQYWTETGYLTANPAAGLVRGQRQHAGFAPTRMLSAAQLAACDVEVEAGDRDIEPLAAARRRVIWSLYRYAGVRLVELVWSDERQLPALDVDVNGRWTLNVCGKGQKPRAIPLPAACVSGLQAYRRLRGLPEQPAPSEHVALVHGLKGGTLQGSGLYDEVKTIFRAAAARLDLADPAGAATLRRASPHWLRHAYARTLVVDRQIPLPAAQALLGHASIQTTAGYAKTDLSRLRAFVDRAFEID
;
A
#
# COMPACT_ATOMS: atom_id res chain seq x y z
N MET A 1 34.42 -2.12 -12.54
CA MET A 1 33.35 -1.37 -11.83
C MET A 1 33.63 -1.54 -10.36
N ASN A 2 33.71 -0.47 -9.57
CA ASN A 2 33.93 -0.60 -8.13
C ASN A 2 32.58 -0.84 -7.43
N PHE A 3 32.37 -2.04 -6.88
CA PHE A 3 31.09 -2.39 -6.25
C PHE A 3 30.86 -1.65 -4.93
N ALA A 4 31.93 -1.18 -4.30
CA ALA A 4 31.94 -0.33 -3.09
C ALA A 4 31.18 0.99 -3.27
N ASP A 5 31.00 1.43 -4.51
CA ASP A 5 30.32 2.69 -4.86
C ASP A 5 28.79 2.51 -4.95
N TRP A 6 28.32 1.26 -4.81
CA TRP A 6 26.89 0.96 -4.80
C TRP A 6 26.38 0.80 -3.36
N VAL A 7 25.28 1.49 -3.06
CA VAL A 7 24.60 1.47 -1.76
C VAL A 7 23.25 0.79 -1.91
N ASP A 8 22.97 -0.19 -1.04
CA ASP A 8 21.63 -0.75 -0.84
C ASP A 8 20.83 0.19 0.06
N THR A 9 19.98 1.01 -0.55
CA THR A 9 19.07 1.90 0.19
C THR A 9 17.84 1.18 0.75
N GLY A 10 17.68 -0.11 0.45
CA GLY A 10 16.64 -0.97 1.04
C GLY A 10 17.06 -1.64 2.36
N ALA A 11 18.35 -1.63 2.70
CA ALA A 11 18.85 -2.07 3.99
C ALA A 11 18.63 -0.99 5.07
N THR A 12 18.47 -1.40 6.33
CA THR A 12 18.33 -0.47 7.47
C THR A 12 19.37 -0.82 8.55
N PRO A 13 20.42 0.00 8.75
CA PRO A 13 20.74 1.21 7.97
C PRO A 13 21.16 0.90 6.53
N PRO A 14 21.07 1.86 5.59
CA PRO A 14 21.63 1.71 4.25
C PRO A 14 23.10 1.33 4.35
N GLN A 15 23.54 0.38 3.51
CA GLN A 15 24.91 -0.13 3.55
C GLN A 15 25.50 -0.24 2.15
N ARG A 16 26.82 -0.10 2.07
CA ARG A 16 27.58 -0.32 0.83
C ARG A 16 27.66 -1.81 0.54
N LEU A 17 27.68 -2.13 -0.76
CA LEU A 17 27.98 -3.47 -1.21
C LEU A 17 29.42 -3.86 -0.84
N PRO A 18 29.68 -5.13 -0.52
CA PRO A 18 31.04 -5.63 -0.33
C PRO A 18 31.94 -5.29 -1.52
N ASN A 19 33.22 -5.02 -1.24
CA ASN A 19 34.21 -4.71 -2.28
C ASN A 19 34.60 -5.96 -3.08
N ASP A 20 34.49 -7.13 -2.46
CA ASP A 20 34.72 -8.42 -3.09
C ASP A 20 33.53 -8.84 -3.96
N LEU A 21 33.82 -9.34 -5.17
CA LEU A 21 32.81 -9.67 -6.18
C LEU A 21 31.89 -10.80 -5.72
N ASP A 22 32.46 -11.87 -5.16
CA ASP A 22 31.69 -13.03 -4.71
C ASP A 22 30.81 -12.66 -3.51
N ALA A 23 31.34 -11.86 -2.58
CA ALA A 23 30.58 -11.32 -1.45
C ALA A 23 29.45 -10.37 -1.92
N ALA A 24 29.70 -9.52 -2.91
CA ALA A 24 28.68 -8.63 -3.48
C ALA A 24 27.57 -9.43 -4.19
N ILE A 25 27.94 -10.46 -4.96
CA ILE A 25 26.98 -11.36 -5.62
C ILE A 25 26.15 -12.10 -4.57
N ALA A 26 26.77 -12.63 -3.52
CA ALA A 26 26.08 -13.32 -2.44
C ALA A 26 25.10 -12.38 -1.73
N TYR A 27 25.55 -11.18 -1.36
CA TYR A 27 24.73 -10.16 -0.73
C TYR A 27 23.50 -9.79 -1.58
N VAL A 28 23.71 -9.46 -2.87
CA VAL A 28 22.60 -9.09 -3.76
C VAL A 28 21.66 -10.27 -4.00
N SER A 29 22.18 -11.49 -4.08
CA SER A 29 21.34 -12.69 -4.25
C SER A 29 20.43 -12.94 -3.06
N ASP A 30 20.95 -12.80 -1.85
CA ASP A 30 20.20 -12.94 -0.60
C ASP A 30 19.11 -11.87 -0.51
N VAL A 31 19.52 -10.62 -0.71
CA VAL A 31 18.66 -9.44 -0.62
C VAL A 31 17.52 -9.44 -1.65
N LEU A 32 17.77 -9.92 -2.87
CA LEU A 32 16.75 -10.02 -3.92
C LEU A 32 15.96 -11.33 -3.89
N GLY A 33 16.39 -12.30 -3.08
CA GLY A 33 15.75 -13.62 -2.96
C GLY A 33 15.89 -14.49 -4.21
N HIS A 34 16.85 -14.20 -5.09
CA HIS A 34 17.12 -14.99 -6.29
C HIS A 34 18.61 -15.00 -6.65
N VAL A 35 19.08 -16.09 -7.29
CA VAL A 35 20.48 -16.21 -7.72
C VAL A 35 20.84 -15.10 -8.70
N VAL A 36 21.89 -14.33 -8.39
CA VAL A 36 22.48 -13.36 -9.33
C VAL A 36 23.51 -14.03 -10.22
N TYR A 37 24.45 -14.77 -9.62
CA TYR A 37 25.47 -15.55 -10.31
C TYR A 37 25.97 -16.65 -9.37
N LEU A 38 25.98 -17.90 -9.81
CA LEU A 38 26.41 -19.03 -9.00
C LEU A 38 27.09 -20.08 -9.88
N ARG A 39 28.29 -20.48 -9.46
CA ARG A 39 29.01 -21.58 -10.06
C ARG A 39 28.67 -22.88 -9.35
N TRP A 40 27.92 -23.74 -10.04
CA TRP A 40 27.60 -25.08 -9.59
C TRP A 40 28.76 -26.04 -9.86
N THR A 41 29.08 -26.83 -8.84
CA THR A 41 29.99 -27.99 -8.91
C THR A 41 29.35 -29.15 -8.17
N LEU A 42 29.79 -30.39 -8.42
CA LEU A 42 29.29 -31.54 -7.67
C LEU A 42 29.51 -31.40 -6.14
N VAL A 43 30.58 -30.71 -5.72
CA VAL A 43 30.84 -30.40 -4.31
C VAL A 43 29.77 -29.47 -3.74
N LEU A 44 29.41 -28.40 -4.47
CA LEU A 44 28.38 -27.47 -4.04
C LEU A 44 26.98 -28.12 -4.02
N VAL A 45 26.68 -28.98 -5.00
CA VAL A 45 25.43 -29.75 -5.04
C VAL A 45 25.29 -30.64 -3.80
N LYS A 46 26.32 -31.41 -3.45
CA LYS A 46 26.32 -32.27 -2.25
C LYS A 46 26.20 -31.50 -0.94
N ARG A 47 26.67 -30.25 -0.89
CA ARG A 47 26.52 -29.38 0.28
C ARG A 47 25.12 -28.78 0.40
N ARG A 48 24.42 -28.55 -0.72
CA ARG A 48 23.16 -27.80 -0.76
C ARG A 48 21.91 -28.69 -0.84
N PHE A 49 22.06 -29.95 -1.23
CA PHE A 49 20.96 -30.91 -1.31
C PHE A 49 21.28 -32.18 -0.51
N PRO A 50 20.31 -32.75 0.22
CA PRO A 50 20.50 -33.98 0.98
C PRO A 50 20.89 -35.19 0.11
N SER A 51 20.40 -35.23 -1.13
CA SER A 51 20.73 -36.28 -2.10
C SER A 51 20.86 -35.73 -3.54
N LEU A 52 21.52 -36.51 -4.41
CA LEU A 52 21.59 -36.20 -5.84
C LEU A 52 20.23 -36.30 -6.55
N ALA A 53 19.31 -37.12 -6.02
CA ALA A 53 17.95 -37.20 -6.54
C ALA A 53 17.18 -35.91 -6.26
N ASP A 54 17.30 -35.36 -5.04
CA ASP A 54 16.70 -34.08 -4.67
C ASP A 54 17.29 -32.92 -5.49
N ALA A 55 18.61 -32.94 -5.71
CA ALA A 55 19.28 -31.98 -6.57
C ALA A 55 18.78 -32.04 -8.02
N LYS A 56 18.54 -33.24 -8.57
CA LYS A 56 18.02 -33.44 -9.92
C LYS A 56 16.57 -32.97 -10.04
N ALA A 57 15.75 -33.20 -9.02
CA ALA A 57 14.37 -32.71 -8.97
C ALA A 57 14.31 -31.18 -8.87
N ALA A 58 15.14 -30.57 -8.02
CA ALA A 58 15.15 -29.13 -7.79
C ALA A 58 15.84 -28.31 -8.91
N LYS A 59 16.91 -28.86 -9.50
CA LYS A 59 17.75 -28.17 -10.50
C LYS A 59 18.13 -29.10 -11.69
N PRO A 60 17.15 -29.56 -12.48
CA PRO A 60 17.39 -30.53 -13.55
C PRO A 60 18.37 -30.03 -14.62
N ALA A 61 18.33 -28.73 -14.96
CA ALA A 61 19.22 -28.14 -15.95
C ALA A 61 20.69 -28.08 -15.49
N VAL A 62 20.94 -27.82 -14.20
CA VAL A 62 22.28 -27.84 -13.60
C VAL A 62 22.82 -29.25 -13.60
N MET A 63 22.02 -30.21 -13.12
CA MET A 63 22.44 -31.61 -13.07
C MET A 63 22.75 -32.18 -14.45
N ARG A 64 22.00 -31.80 -15.48
CA ARG A 64 22.28 -32.21 -16.86
C ARG A 64 23.64 -31.71 -17.35
N LEU A 65 23.99 -30.44 -17.09
CA LEU A 65 25.29 -29.90 -17.51
C LEU A 65 26.46 -30.50 -16.71
N LEU A 66 26.25 -30.81 -15.43
CA LEU A 66 27.26 -31.44 -14.57
C LEU A 66 27.53 -32.92 -14.91
N LEU A 67 26.76 -33.54 -15.81
CA LEU A 67 27.08 -34.88 -16.34
C LEU A 67 28.25 -34.83 -17.32
N ASP A 68 28.30 -33.78 -18.16
CA ASP A 68 29.26 -33.65 -19.24
C ASP A 68 30.38 -32.65 -18.93
N GLN A 69 30.21 -31.81 -17.88
CA GLN A 69 31.13 -30.73 -17.53
C GLN A 69 31.43 -30.69 -16.02
N SER A 70 32.60 -30.17 -15.65
CA SER A 70 33.03 -30.07 -14.25
C SER A 70 32.32 -28.97 -13.45
N ALA A 71 31.68 -28.02 -14.15
CA ALA A 71 30.92 -26.94 -13.54
C ALA A 71 29.82 -26.41 -14.48
N ALA A 72 28.79 -25.79 -13.92
CA ALA A 72 27.76 -25.07 -14.64
C ALA A 72 27.54 -23.70 -14.00
N ILE A 73 27.15 -22.70 -14.79
CA ILE A 73 26.84 -21.36 -14.26
C ILE A 73 25.33 -21.14 -14.27
N GLU A 74 24.78 -20.78 -13.12
CA GLU A 74 23.43 -20.23 -13.00
C GLU A 74 23.50 -18.73 -12.77
N TYR A 75 22.88 -17.92 -13.62
CA TYR A 75 22.95 -16.47 -13.51
C TYR A 75 21.63 -15.79 -13.90
N TRP A 76 21.42 -14.58 -13.39
CA TRP A 76 20.22 -13.80 -13.65
C TRP A 76 20.31 -13.05 -14.99
N ASP A 77 19.31 -13.24 -15.85
CA ASP A 77 19.18 -12.51 -17.11
C ASP A 77 17.72 -12.17 -17.42
N ARG A 78 17.45 -10.86 -17.55
CA ARG A 78 16.16 -10.31 -18.01
C ARG A 78 14.94 -10.95 -17.33
N GLY A 79 14.98 -11.12 -16.01
CA GLY A 79 13.83 -11.57 -15.21
C GLY A 79 13.73 -13.08 -14.97
N ARG A 80 14.75 -13.87 -15.37
CA ARG A 80 14.81 -15.30 -15.08
C ARG A 80 16.25 -15.76 -14.82
N ALA A 81 16.41 -16.82 -14.02
CA ALA A 81 17.67 -17.53 -13.89
C ALA A 81 17.92 -18.39 -15.13
N ARG A 82 19.11 -18.31 -15.71
CA ARG A 82 19.58 -19.14 -16.81
C ARG A 82 20.71 -20.03 -16.34
N VAL A 83 20.74 -21.26 -16.85
CA VAL A 83 21.78 -22.23 -16.56
C VAL A 83 22.50 -22.55 -17.87
N VAL A 84 23.81 -22.30 -17.90
CA VAL A 84 24.66 -22.45 -19.09
C VAL A 84 26.00 -23.11 -18.74
N ALA A 85 26.71 -23.60 -19.76
CA ALA A 85 28.09 -24.04 -19.64
C ALA A 85 29.01 -22.89 -19.20
N VAL A 86 30.12 -23.19 -18.54
CA VAL A 86 31.06 -22.14 -18.09
C VAL A 86 31.62 -21.33 -19.26
N SER A 87 31.85 -21.96 -20.42
CA SER A 87 32.33 -21.31 -21.65
C SER A 87 31.37 -20.25 -22.20
N ASP A 88 30.07 -20.45 -21.98
CA ASP A 88 29.00 -19.63 -22.58
C ASP A 88 28.47 -18.60 -21.57
N ALA A 89 28.98 -18.61 -20.34
CA ALA A 89 28.54 -17.74 -19.28
C ALA A 89 29.11 -16.34 -19.47
N PRO A 90 28.29 -15.28 -19.35
CA PRO A 90 28.81 -13.92 -19.26
C PRO A 90 29.67 -13.76 -18.00
N ALA A 91 30.58 -12.77 -18.02
CA ALA A 91 31.36 -12.41 -16.85
C ALA A 91 30.45 -12.03 -15.66
N ALA A 92 30.81 -12.46 -14.46
CA ALA A 92 30.00 -12.30 -13.26
C ALA A 92 29.77 -10.81 -12.91
N GLU A 93 30.78 -9.97 -13.13
CA GLU A 93 30.73 -8.52 -12.97
C GLU A 93 29.70 -7.88 -13.90
N ALA A 94 29.62 -8.35 -15.14
CA ALA A 94 28.68 -7.83 -16.13
C ALA A 94 27.24 -8.19 -15.76
N VAL A 95 27.03 -9.40 -15.23
CA VAL A 95 25.72 -9.83 -14.72
C VAL A 95 25.33 -9.00 -13.51
N LEU A 96 26.19 -8.90 -12.49
CA LEU A 96 25.93 -8.12 -11.29
C LEU A 96 25.62 -6.66 -11.63
N ALA A 97 26.43 -6.01 -12.47
CA ALA A 97 26.20 -4.62 -12.89
C ALA A 97 24.85 -4.43 -13.61
N ARG A 98 24.43 -5.43 -14.40
CA ARG A 98 23.12 -5.41 -15.05
C ARG A 98 21.97 -5.59 -14.05
N VAL A 99 22.13 -6.46 -13.05
CA VAL A 99 21.15 -6.63 -11.96
C VAL A 99 21.02 -5.33 -11.16
N LEU A 100 22.13 -4.74 -10.73
CA LEU A 100 22.13 -3.47 -10.00
C LEU A 100 21.42 -2.35 -10.80
N ARG A 101 21.69 -2.26 -12.11
CA ARG A 101 21.00 -1.32 -13.01
C ARG A 101 19.52 -1.63 -13.27
N ALA A 102 19.11 -2.89 -13.17
CA ALA A 102 17.70 -3.26 -13.24
C ALA A 102 16.94 -2.89 -11.95
N HIS A 103 17.65 -2.80 -10.82
CA HIS A 103 17.12 -2.53 -9.49
C HIS A 103 17.52 -1.14 -8.95
N THR A 104 17.55 -0.11 -9.80
CA THR A 104 17.96 1.28 -9.47
C THR A 104 17.13 1.95 -8.38
N ARG A 105 15.93 1.43 -8.07
CA ARG A 105 15.12 1.89 -6.94
C ARG A 105 15.68 1.46 -5.59
N ARG A 106 16.43 0.36 -5.54
CA ARG A 106 17.01 -0.22 -4.33
C ARG A 106 18.52 0.02 -4.24
N PHE A 107 19.24 -0.19 -5.34
CA PHE A 107 20.68 0.00 -5.40
C PHE A 107 21.01 1.29 -6.13
N LYS A 108 21.80 2.17 -5.50
CA LYS A 108 22.24 3.44 -6.09
C LYS A 108 23.76 3.51 -6.17
N CYS A 109 24.27 4.06 -7.27
CA CYS A 109 25.71 4.21 -7.54
C CYS A 109 26.15 5.66 -7.30
N GLY A 110 27.24 5.88 -6.57
CA GLY A 110 27.87 7.20 -6.35
C GLY A 110 28.19 7.48 -4.86
N GLU A 111 28.73 8.66 -4.57
CA GLU A 111 28.97 9.16 -3.20
C GLU A 111 27.66 9.42 -2.44
N THR A 112 26.92 8.36 -2.15
CA THR A 112 25.78 8.44 -1.24
C THR A 112 26.37 8.37 0.17
N ALA A 113 26.31 9.47 0.92
CA ALA A 113 26.75 9.49 2.31
C ALA A 113 25.98 8.42 3.10
N LEU A 114 26.69 7.41 3.61
CA LEU A 114 26.12 6.50 4.59
C LEU A 114 25.91 7.28 5.89
N PRO A 115 24.77 7.11 6.60
CA PRO A 115 24.63 7.72 7.91
C PRO A 115 25.73 7.20 8.83
N ALA A 116 26.51 8.11 9.42
CA ALA A 116 27.57 7.76 10.34
C ALA A 116 27.00 6.91 11.49
N THR A 117 27.70 5.83 11.81
CA THR A 117 27.43 5.00 12.99
C THR A 117 27.39 5.91 14.22
N ALA A 118 26.21 6.04 14.80
CA ALA A 118 25.95 6.89 15.94
C ALA A 118 26.77 6.41 17.15
N ASN A 119 27.73 7.23 17.56
CA ASN A 119 28.09 7.34 18.96
C ASN A 119 27.89 8.79 19.39
N GLY A 120 26.91 8.99 20.26
CA GLY A 120 26.80 10.07 21.23
C GLY A 120 26.81 11.50 20.69
N GLY A 121 25.62 12.11 20.60
CA GLY A 121 25.54 13.57 20.50
C GLY A 121 24.16 14.06 20.07
N ARG A 122 23.23 14.14 21.03
CA ARG A 122 21.97 14.89 20.91
C ARG A 122 22.28 16.26 20.27
N LEU A 123 21.70 16.55 19.10
CA LEU A 123 21.42 17.88 18.49
C LEU A 123 21.35 17.89 16.92
N GLN A 124 21.53 16.76 16.20
CA GLN A 124 21.52 16.74 14.71
C GLN A 124 20.34 16.04 14.01
N GLU A 125 19.32 15.56 14.72
CA GLU A 125 18.15 14.90 14.08
C GLU A 125 17.17 15.82 13.28
N PRO A 126 17.00 17.13 13.56
CA PRO A 126 16.02 17.95 12.84
C PRO A 126 16.34 18.13 11.34
N ALA A 127 17.62 18.10 10.96
CA ALA A 127 18.09 18.34 9.59
C ALA A 127 17.78 17.18 8.62
N LEU A 128 17.78 15.93 9.10
CA LEU A 128 17.48 14.74 8.30
C LEU A 128 15.99 14.58 7.98
N LEU A 129 15.09 15.14 8.79
CA LEU A 129 13.65 15.07 8.55
C LEU A 129 13.17 16.12 7.53
N ALA A 130 13.82 17.30 7.48
CA ALA A 130 13.59 18.32 6.45
C ALA A 130 13.87 17.78 5.02
N SER A 131 14.85 16.88 4.91
CA SER A 131 14.79 15.58 4.22
C SER A 131 13.78 15.33 3.08
N HIS A 132 12.50 15.47 3.39
CA HIS A 132 11.39 14.98 2.58
C HIS A 132 10.67 16.08 1.81
N PHE A 133 11.02 17.34 2.07
CA PHE A 133 10.54 18.48 1.31
C PHE A 133 11.44 18.71 0.07
N PRO A 134 10.87 19.04 -1.10
CA PRO A 134 11.65 19.51 -2.26
C PRO A 134 12.55 20.68 -1.87
N ALA A 135 13.72 20.83 -2.49
CA ALA A 135 14.72 21.83 -2.11
C ALA A 135 14.16 23.27 -2.01
N GLY A 136 13.33 23.69 -2.98
CA GLY A 136 12.68 25.02 -2.94
C GLY A 136 11.70 25.20 -1.77
N LEU A 137 11.04 24.13 -1.34
CA LEU A 137 10.12 24.17 -0.20
C LEU A 137 10.89 24.21 1.13
N ARG A 138 12.06 23.54 1.22
CA ARG A 138 12.94 23.62 2.40
C ARG A 138 13.48 25.02 2.62
N ALA A 139 13.94 25.68 1.56
CA ALA A 139 14.41 27.05 1.65
C ALA A 139 13.31 28.00 2.12
N TRP A 140 12.07 27.79 1.67
CA TRP A 140 10.91 28.56 2.13
C TRP A 140 10.55 28.30 3.61
N PHE A 141 10.76 27.06 4.08
CA PHE A 141 10.51 26.64 5.47
C PHE A 141 11.64 26.96 6.47
N ALA A 142 12.85 27.26 6.01
CA ALA A 142 14.02 27.51 6.84
C ALA A 142 14.01 28.91 7.48
N ARG A 143 12.85 29.32 7.99
CA ARG A 143 12.62 30.58 8.68
C ARG A 143 11.48 30.40 9.68
N ALA A 144 11.60 31.07 10.82
CA ALA A 144 10.55 31.21 11.81
C ALA A 144 9.87 32.56 11.64
N GLY A 145 8.55 32.59 11.82
CA GLY A 145 7.73 33.80 11.82
C GLY A 145 7.61 34.42 13.20
N ARG A 146 6.96 35.58 13.26
CA ARG A 146 6.73 36.43 14.43
C ARG A 146 6.01 35.73 15.59
N PHE A 147 5.22 34.68 15.32
CA PHE A 147 4.52 33.94 16.39
C PHE A 147 5.29 32.71 16.87
N ALA A 148 6.45 32.41 16.29
CA ALA A 148 7.31 31.32 16.74
C ALA A 148 8.08 31.72 18.00
N ALA A 149 7.96 30.92 19.06
CA ALA A 149 8.61 31.14 20.34
C ALA A 149 10.01 30.49 20.39
N VAL A 150 10.86 30.79 19.40
CA VAL A 150 12.14 30.08 19.15
C VAL A 150 13.07 30.07 20.37
N ALA A 151 13.17 31.19 21.09
CA ALA A 151 14.02 31.34 22.27
C ALA A 151 13.27 31.12 23.60
N SER A 152 12.03 30.62 23.57
CA SER A 152 11.22 30.44 24.77
C SER A 152 11.48 29.10 25.45
N ALA A 153 11.57 29.09 26.78
CA ALA A 153 11.57 27.87 27.59
C ALA A 153 10.27 27.03 27.41
N THR A 154 9.21 27.63 26.85
CA THR A 154 7.97 26.93 26.53
C THR A 154 8.04 26.12 25.24
N ASN A 155 9.03 26.38 24.37
CA ASN A 155 9.23 25.64 23.12
C ASN A 155 9.86 24.27 23.40
N THR A 156 9.02 23.29 23.72
CA THR A 156 9.46 21.93 24.05
C THR A 156 9.91 21.13 22.82
N LEU A 157 9.74 21.66 21.60
CA LEU A 157 10.32 21.04 20.40
C LEU A 157 11.82 21.27 20.30
N GLY A 158 12.33 22.35 20.91
CA GLY A 158 13.76 22.71 20.84
C GLY A 158 14.24 23.05 19.42
N VAL A 159 13.33 23.47 18.54
CA VAL A 159 13.61 23.79 17.12
C VAL A 159 13.48 25.28 16.85
N GLY A 160 14.25 25.76 15.87
CA GLY A 160 14.34 27.19 15.55
C GLY A 160 13.62 27.63 14.27
N ASP A 161 13.02 26.72 13.53
CA ASP A 161 12.35 27.02 12.26
C ASP A 161 11.15 26.10 11.96
N ASP A 162 10.31 26.54 11.02
CA ASP A 162 9.09 25.84 10.63
C ASP A 162 9.38 24.49 9.96
N ALA A 163 10.53 24.35 9.28
CA ALA A 163 10.92 23.11 8.61
C ALA A 163 11.10 21.98 9.62
N GLN A 164 11.85 22.26 10.68
CA GLN A 164 12.14 21.35 11.78
C GLN A 164 10.85 21.06 12.58
N ALA A 165 10.04 22.08 12.86
CA ALA A 165 8.77 21.91 13.56
C ALA A 165 7.77 21.06 12.75
N ALA A 166 7.69 21.24 11.43
CA ALA A 166 6.83 20.45 10.55
C ALA A 166 7.32 19.00 10.41
N ALA A 167 8.64 18.81 10.38
CA ALA A 167 9.28 17.49 10.39
C ALA A 167 8.92 16.68 11.64
N LEU A 168 9.04 17.28 12.83
CA LEU A 168 8.67 16.64 14.10
C LEU A 168 7.17 16.32 14.15
N PHE A 169 6.32 17.24 13.68
CA PHE A 169 4.88 16.99 13.53
C PHE A 169 4.59 15.74 12.67
N LEU A 170 5.19 15.64 11.49
CA LEU A 170 4.98 14.51 10.58
C LEU A 170 5.50 13.20 11.18
N ARG A 171 6.63 13.24 11.90
CA ARG A 171 7.15 12.09 12.64
C ARG A 171 6.16 11.64 13.71
N ASP A 172 5.70 12.54 14.57
CA ASP A 172 4.93 12.16 15.75
C ASP A 172 3.48 11.80 15.39
N ARG A 173 2.88 12.50 14.43
CA ARG A 173 1.45 12.34 14.06
C ARG A 173 1.22 11.42 12.86
N ALA A 174 2.23 11.17 12.02
CA ALA A 174 2.02 10.48 10.73
C ALA A 174 3.00 9.31 10.43
N SER A 175 4.06 9.08 11.22
CA SER A 175 5.06 8.01 10.99
C SER A 175 4.49 6.59 10.98
N ARG A 176 3.39 6.35 11.71
CA ARG A 176 2.76 5.02 11.83
C ARG A 176 2.17 4.49 10.52
N SER A 177 2.02 5.33 9.49
CA SER A 177 1.43 4.94 8.20
C SER A 177 2.03 5.77 7.07
N PRO A 178 2.76 5.15 6.11
CA PRO A 178 3.31 5.86 4.94
C PRO A 178 2.25 6.57 4.10
N HIS A 179 1.01 6.08 4.12
CA HIS A 179 -0.12 6.74 3.46
C HIS A 179 -0.58 8.00 4.21
N THR A 180 -0.60 7.95 5.54
CA THR A 180 -0.96 9.10 6.37
C THR A 180 0.10 10.19 6.26
N ALA A 181 1.39 9.82 6.32
CA ALA A 181 2.50 10.75 6.12
C ALA A 181 2.42 11.46 4.76
N ARG A 182 2.19 10.70 3.68
CA ARG A 182 1.99 11.29 2.34
C ARG A 182 0.79 12.22 2.28
N ALA A 183 -0.35 11.83 2.86
CA ALA A 183 -1.54 12.67 2.85
C ALA A 183 -1.31 13.98 3.62
N TYR A 184 -0.70 13.92 4.80
CA TYR A 184 -0.39 15.11 5.60
C TYR A 184 0.58 16.02 4.86
N LEU A 185 1.63 15.45 4.27
CA LEU A 185 2.60 16.18 3.45
C LEU A 185 1.93 16.85 2.25
N THR A 186 1.00 16.17 1.57
CA THR A 186 0.24 16.76 0.45
C THR A 186 -0.54 18.00 0.89
N GLU A 187 -1.22 17.96 2.03
CA GLU A 187 -2.00 19.12 2.48
C GLU A 187 -1.14 20.26 3.03
N ILE A 188 -0.03 19.94 3.72
CA ILE A 188 0.97 20.95 4.13
C ILE A 188 1.54 21.66 2.89
N ARG A 189 1.90 20.89 1.84
CA ARG A 189 2.39 21.47 0.58
C ARG A 189 1.36 22.35 -0.10
N ARG A 190 0.07 21.99 -0.02
CA ARG A 190 -1.02 22.81 -0.56
C ARG A 190 -1.12 24.15 0.17
N LEU A 191 -1.01 24.16 1.51
CA LEU A 191 -1.00 25.40 2.29
C LEU A 191 0.19 26.29 1.91
N VAL A 192 1.39 25.72 1.85
CA VAL A 192 2.60 26.46 1.48
C VAL A 192 2.50 27.06 0.08
N ALA A 193 2.00 26.31 -0.90
CA ALA A 193 1.80 26.82 -2.25
C ALA A 193 0.83 28.03 -2.27
N TRP A 194 -0.22 27.99 -1.44
CA TRP A 194 -1.12 29.12 -1.28
C TRP A 194 -0.44 30.32 -0.63
N CYS A 195 0.34 30.10 0.44
CA CYS A 195 1.11 31.17 1.09
C CYS A 195 2.08 31.85 0.12
N ILE A 196 2.79 31.08 -0.71
CA ILE A 196 3.69 31.61 -1.74
C ILE A 196 2.90 32.47 -2.75
N ALA A 197 1.76 31.98 -3.22
CA ALA A 197 0.94 32.70 -4.20
C ALA A 197 0.32 34.00 -3.67
N HIS A 198 0.21 34.16 -2.35
CA HIS A 198 -0.35 35.35 -1.69
C HIS A 198 0.74 36.17 -0.96
N GLU A 199 2.01 35.90 -1.26
CA GLU A 199 3.17 36.61 -0.70
C GLU A 199 3.22 36.61 0.84
N LEU A 200 2.70 35.55 1.46
CA LEU A 200 2.68 35.39 2.91
C LEU A 200 4.01 34.85 3.44
N GLY A 201 4.28 35.14 4.72
CA GLY A 201 5.43 34.66 5.47
C GLY A 201 5.41 33.14 5.75
N PRO A 202 6.37 32.63 6.55
CA PRO A 202 6.34 31.27 7.10
C PRO A 202 4.99 30.89 7.71
N LEU A 203 4.76 29.58 7.92
CA LEU A 203 3.52 29.11 8.53
C LEU A 203 3.31 29.68 9.92
N SER A 204 4.39 29.89 10.68
CA SER A 204 4.36 30.56 11.98
C SER A 204 4.12 32.08 11.94
N ASP A 205 4.01 32.70 10.76
CA ASP A 205 3.51 34.08 10.62
C ASP A 205 2.00 34.15 10.39
N LEU A 206 1.37 33.04 10.01
CA LEU A 206 -0.02 33.04 9.61
C LEU A 206 -0.94 33.42 10.76
N THR A 207 -1.83 34.35 10.46
CA THR A 207 -2.89 34.77 11.35
C THR A 207 -4.13 33.90 11.17
N ARG A 208 -5.07 34.06 12.09
CA ARG A 208 -6.41 33.53 11.93
C ARG A 208 -7.11 34.03 10.65
N HIS A 209 -6.83 35.27 10.24
CA HIS A 209 -7.42 35.83 9.03
C HIS A 209 -6.93 35.05 7.80
N ASP A 210 -5.63 34.84 7.67
CA ASP A 210 -5.00 34.11 6.55
C ASP A 210 -5.56 32.69 6.43
N LEU A 211 -5.71 31.98 7.56
CA LEU A 211 -6.27 30.62 7.53
C LEU A 211 -7.76 30.58 7.16
N LEU A 212 -8.53 31.63 7.46
CA LEU A 212 -9.90 31.75 7.00
C LEU A 212 -9.98 32.05 5.50
N GLU A 213 -9.05 32.84 4.96
CA GLU A 213 -8.93 33.07 3.52
C GLU A 213 -8.52 31.80 2.78
N TYR A 214 -7.55 31.05 3.29
CA TYR A 214 -7.20 29.73 2.79
C TYR A 214 -8.42 28.80 2.74
N LYS A 215 -9.22 28.78 3.80
CA LYS A 215 -10.47 28.00 3.85
C LYS A 215 -11.50 28.45 2.79
N ARG A 216 -11.62 29.75 2.55
CA ARG A 216 -12.50 30.29 1.48
C ARG A 216 -12.00 29.86 0.11
N MET A 217 -10.70 29.97 -0.16
CA MET A 217 -10.08 29.50 -1.41
C MET A 217 -10.31 28.01 -1.66
N LEU A 218 -10.17 27.16 -0.63
CA LEU A 218 -10.47 25.73 -0.77
C LEU A 218 -11.94 25.45 -1.15
N SER A 219 -12.86 26.31 -0.71
CA SER A 219 -14.30 26.19 -0.95
C SER A 219 -14.71 26.76 -2.33
N HIS A 220 -14.02 27.83 -2.74
CA HIS A 220 -14.20 28.60 -3.96
C HIS A 220 -12.83 28.97 -4.52
N PRO A 221 -12.20 28.13 -5.37
CA PRO A 221 -10.97 28.53 -6.03
C PRO A 221 -11.27 29.79 -6.85
N SER A 222 -10.55 30.88 -6.61
CA SER A 222 -10.75 32.13 -7.35
C SER A 222 -10.61 31.84 -8.85
N ARG A 223 -11.56 32.32 -9.65
CA ARG A 223 -11.36 32.52 -11.08
C ARG A 223 -10.28 33.58 -11.22
N ALA A 224 -9.02 33.18 -11.29
CA ALA A 224 -7.97 34.10 -11.74
C ALA A 224 -8.32 34.49 -13.19
N VAL A 225 -8.45 35.79 -13.40
CA VAL A 225 -8.63 36.42 -14.70
C VAL A 225 -7.30 36.33 -15.43
N ALA A 226 -7.12 35.28 -16.23
CA ALA A 226 -6.09 35.20 -17.26
C ALA A 226 -6.56 34.21 -18.32
N ASP A 227 -6.57 34.68 -19.57
CA ASP A 227 -6.78 33.86 -20.76
C ASP A 227 -5.92 32.58 -20.70
N ASP A 228 -6.52 31.48 -21.15
CA ASP A 228 -5.89 30.18 -21.47
C ASP A 228 -5.40 29.22 -20.36
N ALA A 229 -5.57 29.50 -19.06
CA ALA A 229 -5.31 28.51 -18.02
C ALA A 229 -6.60 27.74 -17.63
N GLN A 230 -6.59 26.41 -17.75
CA GLN A 230 -7.70 25.53 -17.34
C GLN A 230 -8.19 25.87 -15.92
N PRO A 231 -9.52 26.02 -15.70
CA PRO A 231 -10.05 26.39 -14.40
C PRO A 231 -9.63 25.36 -13.34
N GLU A 232 -9.02 25.82 -12.25
CA GLU A 232 -8.65 24.94 -11.14
C GLU A 232 -9.90 24.20 -10.64
N ARG A 233 -9.89 22.87 -10.79
CA ARG A 233 -11.02 22.03 -10.40
C ARG A 233 -11.30 22.19 -8.90
N ARG A 234 -12.53 22.58 -8.57
CA ARG A 234 -13.04 22.64 -7.19
C ARG A 234 -12.76 21.31 -6.48
N LEU A 235 -12.07 21.40 -5.34
CA LEU A 235 -11.75 20.24 -4.51
C LEU A 235 -13.03 19.62 -3.97
N SER A 236 -13.06 18.29 -3.81
CA SER A 236 -14.19 17.62 -3.16
C SER A 236 -14.32 18.07 -1.69
N GLU A 237 -15.53 18.13 -1.14
CA GLU A 237 -15.75 18.48 0.27
C GLU A 237 -14.92 17.62 1.23
N SER A 238 -14.77 16.33 0.92
CA SER A 238 -13.94 15.40 1.71
C SER A 238 -12.45 15.75 1.68
N THR A 239 -11.96 16.29 0.56
CA THR A 239 -10.58 16.76 0.42
C THR A 239 -10.39 18.08 1.17
N GLN A 240 -11.34 19.01 1.05
CA GLN A 240 -11.31 20.29 1.78
C GLN A 240 -11.31 20.05 3.30
N ALA A 241 -12.20 19.18 3.80
CA ALA A 241 -12.27 18.82 5.20
C ALA A 241 -10.96 18.18 5.70
N ARG A 242 -10.33 17.32 4.89
CA ARG A 242 -9.02 16.74 5.22
C ARG A 242 -7.92 17.80 5.28
N ALA A 243 -7.85 18.67 4.28
CA ALA A 243 -6.86 19.75 4.25
C ALA A 243 -6.95 20.61 5.51
N LEU A 244 -8.15 21.08 5.85
CA LEU A 244 -8.39 21.88 7.05
C LEU A 244 -8.10 21.11 8.35
N ALA A 245 -8.39 19.80 8.40
CA ALA A 245 -8.08 18.97 9.57
C ALA A 245 -6.57 18.78 9.78
N VAL A 246 -5.80 18.60 8.70
CA VAL A 246 -4.32 18.53 8.78
C VAL A 246 -3.77 19.88 9.24
N VAL A 247 -4.25 20.99 8.67
CA VAL A 247 -3.83 22.35 9.06
C VAL A 247 -4.15 22.62 10.53
N ALA A 248 -5.37 22.35 10.98
CA ALA A 248 -5.75 22.51 12.38
C ALA A 248 -4.88 21.64 13.32
N SER A 249 -4.60 20.39 12.93
CA SER A 249 -3.74 19.50 13.72
C SER A 249 -2.29 19.98 13.79
N LEU A 250 -1.75 20.56 12.72
CA LEU A 250 -0.38 21.11 12.68
C LEU A 250 -0.25 22.28 13.67
N PHE A 251 -1.11 23.28 13.52
CA PHE A 251 -1.09 24.48 14.37
C PHE A 251 -1.44 24.17 15.83
N GLN A 252 -2.33 23.20 16.08
CA GLN A 252 -2.59 22.71 17.43
C GLN A 252 -1.35 22.06 18.04
N TYR A 253 -0.68 21.15 17.32
CA TYR A 253 0.56 20.52 17.80
C TYR A 253 1.64 21.56 18.11
N TRP A 254 1.89 22.51 17.21
CA TRP A 254 2.87 23.58 17.44
C TRP A 254 2.56 24.47 18.63
N THR A 255 1.27 24.70 18.92
CA THR A 255 0.86 25.47 20.09
C THR A 255 0.99 24.64 21.38
N GLU A 256 0.57 23.37 21.36
CA GLU A 256 0.68 22.45 22.51
C GLU A 256 2.13 22.19 22.92
N THR A 257 3.07 22.21 21.98
CA THR A 257 4.51 22.08 22.22
C THR A 257 5.20 23.43 22.43
N GLY A 258 4.44 24.52 22.51
CA GLY A 258 4.91 25.88 22.73
C GLY A 258 5.86 26.43 21.67
N TYR A 259 5.91 25.83 20.47
CA TYR A 259 6.60 26.39 19.31
C TYR A 259 5.87 27.64 18.80
N LEU A 260 4.54 27.66 18.89
CA LEU A 260 3.72 28.86 18.69
C LEU A 260 3.21 29.40 20.02
N THR A 261 3.16 30.72 20.14
CA THR A 261 2.58 31.43 21.29
C THR A 261 1.06 31.36 21.35
N ALA A 262 0.40 31.25 20.18
CA ALA A 262 -1.05 31.10 20.08
C ALA A 262 -1.42 30.29 18.83
N ASN A 263 -2.59 29.64 18.85
CA ASN A 263 -3.08 28.83 17.74
C ASN A 263 -3.92 29.66 16.75
N PRO A 264 -3.42 30.04 15.56
CA PRO A 264 -4.20 30.77 14.57
C PRO A 264 -5.31 29.91 13.94
N ALA A 265 -5.21 28.58 14.01
CA ALA A 265 -6.19 27.63 13.48
C ALA A 265 -7.31 27.28 14.48
N ALA A 266 -7.38 27.95 15.63
CA ALA A 266 -8.43 27.74 16.62
C ALA A 266 -9.82 27.92 15.98
N GLY A 267 -10.64 26.87 16.03
CA GLY A 267 -11.98 26.83 15.44
C GLY A 267 -12.03 26.79 13.91
N LEU A 268 -10.89 26.57 13.22
CA LEU A 268 -10.82 26.46 11.76
C LEU A 268 -11.67 25.29 11.24
N VAL A 269 -11.62 24.18 11.98
CA VAL A 269 -12.50 23.02 11.85
C VAL A 269 -13.47 23.07 13.01
N ARG A 270 -14.79 23.11 12.73
CA ARG A 270 -15.78 22.87 13.77
C ARG A 270 -15.55 21.45 14.27
N GLY A 271 -15.34 21.26 15.58
CA GLY A 271 -15.15 19.95 16.19
C GLY A 271 -16.10 18.95 15.55
N GLN A 272 -15.56 17.81 15.11
CA GLN A 272 -16.27 16.81 14.32
C GLN A 272 -17.67 16.63 14.92
N ARG A 273 -18.71 17.21 14.30
CA ARG A 273 -20.03 16.63 14.45
C ARG A 273 -19.82 15.21 13.99
N GLN A 274 -19.87 14.27 14.94
CA GLN A 274 -19.97 12.85 14.64
C GLN A 274 -20.99 12.78 13.52
N HIS A 275 -20.56 12.42 12.30
CA HIS A 275 -21.44 12.50 11.14
C HIS A 275 -22.64 11.60 11.43
N ALA A 276 -23.75 12.23 11.84
CA ALA A 276 -25.07 11.63 11.82
C ALA A 276 -25.36 11.36 10.34
N GLY A 277 -25.17 10.11 9.92
CA GLY A 277 -25.46 9.67 8.57
C GLY A 277 -24.27 9.25 7.72
N PHE A 278 -23.39 8.36 8.20
CA PHE A 278 -22.61 7.54 7.26
C PHE A 278 -23.60 6.64 6.49
N ALA A 279 -23.95 7.05 5.28
CA ALA A 279 -24.61 6.23 4.29
C ALA A 279 -23.60 6.04 3.15
N PRO A 280 -23.16 4.80 2.84
CA PRO A 280 -22.31 4.60 1.69
C PRO A 280 -23.09 4.98 0.43
N THR A 281 -22.76 6.12 -0.19
CA THR A 281 -23.28 6.51 -1.52
C THR A 281 -22.62 5.74 -2.67
N ARG A 282 -21.57 4.97 -2.36
CA ARG A 282 -20.72 4.24 -3.28
C ARG A 282 -20.95 2.74 -3.15
N MET A 283 -22.10 2.28 -3.63
CA MET A 283 -22.54 0.88 -3.54
C MET A 283 -22.79 0.29 -4.92
N LEU A 284 -22.52 -1.02 -5.04
CA LEU A 284 -22.89 -1.81 -6.20
C LEU A 284 -24.20 -2.55 -5.91
N SER A 285 -25.08 -2.63 -6.90
CA SER A 285 -26.31 -3.43 -6.82
C SER A 285 -25.99 -4.93 -6.95
N ALA A 286 -26.93 -5.78 -6.54
CA ALA A 286 -26.79 -7.23 -6.70
C ALA A 286 -26.63 -7.63 -8.18
N ALA A 287 -27.39 -7.00 -9.08
CA ALA A 287 -27.28 -7.21 -10.52
C ALA A 287 -25.90 -6.82 -11.09
N GLN A 288 -25.34 -5.69 -10.63
CA GLN A 288 -24.00 -5.25 -11.04
C GLN A 288 -22.90 -6.21 -10.56
N LEU A 289 -23.03 -6.72 -9.34
CA LEU A 289 -22.10 -7.73 -8.81
C LEU A 289 -22.21 -9.04 -9.59
N ALA A 290 -23.44 -9.50 -9.86
CA ALA A 290 -23.70 -10.70 -10.64
C ALA A 290 -23.14 -10.59 -12.07
N ALA A 291 -23.29 -9.44 -12.72
CA ALA A 291 -22.67 -9.21 -14.02
C ALA A 291 -21.15 -9.34 -13.98
N CYS A 292 -20.50 -8.85 -12.92
CA CYS A 292 -19.06 -9.02 -12.73
C CYS A 292 -18.68 -10.47 -12.42
N ASP A 293 -19.49 -11.18 -11.62
CA ASP A 293 -19.28 -12.61 -11.32
C ASP A 293 -19.32 -13.44 -12.62
N VAL A 294 -20.29 -13.16 -13.52
CA VAL A 294 -20.37 -13.77 -14.85
C VAL A 294 -19.12 -13.50 -15.70
N GLU A 295 -18.58 -12.27 -15.70
CA GLU A 295 -17.33 -11.98 -16.43
C GLU A 295 -16.16 -12.82 -15.92
N VAL A 296 -16.06 -12.94 -14.60
CA VAL A 296 -14.96 -13.64 -13.94
C VAL A 296 -15.04 -15.15 -14.22
N GLU A 297 -16.26 -15.71 -14.22
CA GLU A 297 -16.54 -17.12 -14.53
C GLU A 297 -16.39 -17.45 -16.00
N ALA A 298 -16.84 -16.58 -16.91
CA ALA A 298 -16.64 -16.77 -18.34
C ALA A 298 -15.14 -16.89 -18.67
N GLY A 299 -14.32 -16.04 -18.01
CA GLY A 299 -12.89 -15.96 -18.27
C GLY A 299 -12.60 -15.39 -19.66
N ASP A 300 -11.44 -14.76 -19.80
CA ASP A 300 -10.95 -14.39 -21.12
C ASP A 300 -10.20 -15.62 -21.69
N ARG A 301 -10.56 -16.06 -22.89
CA ARG A 301 -9.94 -17.25 -23.51
C ARG A 301 -8.56 -16.94 -24.07
N ASP A 302 -8.26 -15.65 -24.30
CA ASP A 302 -7.02 -15.18 -24.89
C ASP A 302 -5.96 -14.86 -23.83
N ILE A 303 -6.30 -14.95 -22.54
CA ILE A 303 -5.35 -14.79 -21.44
C ILE A 303 -4.80 -16.13 -20.97
N GLU A 304 -3.54 -16.10 -20.53
CA GLU A 304 -2.87 -17.25 -19.97
C GLU A 304 -3.63 -17.79 -18.72
N PRO A 305 -3.78 -19.13 -18.56
CA PRO A 305 -4.61 -19.73 -17.52
C PRO A 305 -4.28 -19.29 -16.08
N LEU A 306 -3.00 -19.13 -15.74
CA LEU A 306 -2.59 -18.65 -14.41
C LEU A 306 -3.01 -17.19 -14.19
N ALA A 307 -2.94 -16.33 -15.21
CA ALA A 307 -3.44 -14.96 -15.15
C ALA A 307 -4.97 -14.92 -14.93
N ALA A 308 -5.73 -15.76 -15.63
CA ALA A 308 -7.18 -15.91 -15.44
C ALA A 308 -7.52 -16.36 -14.01
N ALA A 309 -6.86 -17.42 -13.53
CA ALA A 309 -7.04 -17.94 -12.19
C ALA A 309 -6.65 -16.92 -11.11
N ARG A 310 -5.57 -16.16 -11.33
CA ARG A 310 -5.18 -15.06 -10.43
C ARG A 310 -6.28 -14.02 -10.34
N ARG A 311 -6.82 -13.56 -11.47
CA ARG A 311 -7.90 -12.56 -11.51
C ARG A 311 -9.12 -13.06 -10.76
N ARG A 312 -9.50 -14.34 -10.94
CA ARG A 312 -10.59 -14.99 -10.20
C ARG A 312 -10.36 -14.98 -8.69
N VAL A 313 -9.15 -15.34 -8.25
CA VAL A 313 -8.78 -15.29 -6.82
C VAL A 313 -8.88 -13.87 -6.28
N ILE A 314 -8.26 -12.88 -6.94
CA ILE A 314 -8.30 -11.47 -6.53
C ILE A 314 -9.75 -10.99 -6.39
N TRP A 315 -10.59 -11.27 -7.40
CA TRP A 315 -12.00 -10.93 -7.36
C TRP A 315 -12.72 -11.57 -6.17
N SER A 316 -12.57 -12.89 -6.01
CA SER A 316 -13.25 -13.65 -4.95
C SER A 316 -12.90 -13.12 -3.55
N LEU A 317 -11.62 -12.78 -3.30
CA LEU A 317 -11.18 -12.28 -2.01
C LEU A 317 -11.77 -10.89 -1.71
N TYR A 318 -11.83 -9.98 -2.68
CA TYR A 318 -12.52 -8.70 -2.47
C TYR A 318 -14.03 -8.86 -2.32
N ARG A 319 -14.64 -9.73 -3.12
CA ARG A 319 -16.10 -9.94 -3.21
C ARG A 319 -16.68 -10.66 -1.99
N TYR A 320 -15.95 -11.61 -1.44
CA TYR A 320 -16.45 -12.54 -0.41
C TYR A 320 -15.66 -12.52 0.91
N ALA A 321 -14.47 -11.91 0.97
CA ALA A 321 -13.71 -11.74 2.23
C ALA A 321 -13.64 -10.27 2.70
N GLY A 322 -14.13 -9.31 1.90
CA GLY A 322 -14.24 -7.90 2.29
C GLY A 322 -12.91 -7.23 2.67
N VAL A 323 -11.79 -7.77 2.20
CA VAL A 323 -10.43 -7.26 2.42
C VAL A 323 -10.22 -5.86 1.84
N ARG A 324 -9.40 -5.05 2.51
CA ARG A 324 -8.92 -3.77 1.95
C ARG A 324 -7.84 -4.04 0.92
N LEU A 325 -7.68 -3.12 -0.03
CA LEU A 325 -6.68 -3.27 -1.08
C LEU A 325 -5.26 -3.47 -0.54
N VAL A 326 -4.88 -2.68 0.46
CA VAL A 326 -3.56 -2.78 1.09
C VAL A 326 -3.37 -4.04 1.94
N GLU A 327 -4.47 -4.67 2.39
CA GLU A 327 -4.43 -5.92 3.18
C GLU A 327 -4.06 -7.12 2.30
N LEU A 328 -4.24 -7.03 0.98
CA LEU A 328 -3.88 -8.08 0.04
C LEU A 328 -2.45 -7.94 -0.53
N VAL A 329 -1.76 -6.83 -0.25
CA VAL A 329 -0.39 -6.61 -0.70
C VAL A 329 0.54 -7.37 0.22
N TRP A 330 1.36 -8.26 -0.36
CA TRP A 330 2.31 -9.04 0.41
C TRP A 330 3.42 -8.17 1.02
N SER A 331 3.85 -8.54 2.21
CA SER A 331 4.97 -7.93 2.93
C SER A 331 5.87 -9.03 3.46
N ASP A 332 7.13 -9.11 2.99
CA ASP A 332 8.09 -10.13 3.42
C ASP A 332 8.36 -10.05 4.93
N GLU A 333 8.47 -8.84 5.48
CA GLU A 333 8.62 -8.57 6.92
C GLU A 333 7.51 -9.23 7.76
N ARG A 334 6.28 -9.23 7.26
CA ARG A 334 5.10 -9.70 8.00
C ARG A 334 4.63 -11.08 7.60
N GLN A 335 5.07 -11.56 6.43
CA GLN A 335 4.60 -12.78 5.80
C GLN A 335 3.07 -12.83 5.66
N LEU A 336 2.47 -11.69 5.36
CA LEU A 336 1.03 -11.52 5.20
C LEU A 336 0.73 -10.82 3.87
N PRO A 337 -0.43 -11.10 3.23
CA PRO A 337 -1.49 -11.99 3.70
C PRO A 337 -1.14 -13.49 3.57
N ALA A 338 -1.63 -14.30 4.50
CA ALA A 338 -1.38 -15.75 4.55
C ALA A 338 -2.68 -16.56 4.60
N LEU A 339 -2.65 -17.77 4.06
CA LEU A 339 -3.75 -18.72 4.14
C LEU A 339 -3.44 -19.78 5.18
N ASP A 340 -4.45 -20.15 5.94
CA ASP A 340 -4.40 -21.25 6.90
C ASP A 340 -5.59 -22.18 6.69
N VAL A 341 -5.40 -23.48 6.96
CA VAL A 341 -6.45 -24.50 6.84
C VAL A 341 -6.45 -25.33 8.11
N ASP A 342 -7.59 -25.33 8.81
CA ASP A 342 -7.73 -26.10 10.03
C ASP A 342 -7.94 -27.61 9.76
N VAL A 343 -7.94 -28.41 10.83
CA VAL A 343 -8.13 -29.87 10.78
C VAL A 343 -9.46 -30.31 10.12
N ASN A 344 -10.44 -29.42 10.04
CA ASN A 344 -11.73 -29.67 9.40
C ASN A 344 -11.77 -29.15 7.95
N GLY A 345 -10.63 -28.75 7.40
CA GLY A 345 -10.53 -28.21 6.05
C GLY A 345 -11.10 -26.81 5.90
N ARG A 346 -11.28 -26.04 6.99
CA ARG A 346 -11.80 -24.66 6.90
C ARG A 346 -10.68 -23.68 6.64
N TRP A 347 -10.86 -22.88 5.59
CA TRP A 347 -9.86 -21.92 5.13
C TRP A 347 -10.03 -20.57 5.81
N THR A 348 -8.91 -20.02 6.27
CA THR A 348 -8.83 -18.70 6.89
C THR A 348 -7.81 -17.85 6.16
N LEU A 349 -8.20 -16.63 5.80
CA LEU A 349 -7.29 -15.60 5.31
C LEU A 349 -6.85 -14.71 6.47
N ASN A 350 -5.56 -14.70 6.75
CA ASN A 350 -4.93 -13.82 7.72
C ASN A 350 -4.40 -12.57 7.01
N VAL A 351 -4.79 -11.39 7.53
CA VAL A 351 -4.37 -10.08 6.99
C VAL A 351 -3.94 -9.15 8.11
N CYS A 352 -3.19 -8.09 7.76
CA CYS A 352 -2.83 -7.02 8.69
C CYS A 352 -3.53 -5.71 8.30
N GLY A 353 -4.45 -5.26 9.16
CA GLY A 353 -5.30 -4.09 8.92
C GLY A 353 -4.69 -2.76 9.36
N LYS A 354 -5.50 -1.69 9.28
CA LYS A 354 -5.11 -0.34 9.72
C LYS A 354 -4.66 -0.35 11.18
N GLY A 355 -3.48 0.22 11.45
CA GLY A 355 -2.88 0.24 12.79
C GLY A 355 -2.13 -1.04 13.15
N GLN A 356 -1.73 -1.84 12.15
CA GLN A 356 -0.96 -3.07 12.32
C GLN A 356 -1.70 -4.15 13.14
N LYS A 357 -3.03 -4.15 13.08
CA LYS A 357 -3.85 -5.14 13.81
C LYS A 357 -4.09 -6.37 12.92
N PRO A 358 -3.69 -7.57 13.34
CA PRO A 358 -3.99 -8.79 12.60
C PRO A 358 -5.50 -9.05 12.62
N ARG A 359 -5.99 -9.68 11.56
CA ARG A 359 -7.38 -10.10 11.41
C ARG A 359 -7.44 -11.41 10.63
N ALA A 360 -8.18 -12.37 11.17
CA ALA A 360 -8.53 -13.62 10.52
C ALA A 360 -9.90 -13.49 9.84
N ILE A 361 -10.02 -13.99 8.62
CA ILE A 361 -11.25 -13.93 7.82
C ILE A 361 -11.58 -15.34 7.33
N PRO A 362 -12.65 -15.97 7.83
CA PRO A 362 -13.12 -17.25 7.30
C PRO A 362 -13.48 -17.10 5.83
N LEU A 363 -12.93 -17.98 4.98
CA LEU A 363 -13.19 -17.97 3.55
C LEU A 363 -14.32 -18.95 3.20
N PRO A 364 -15.37 -18.52 2.48
CA PRO A 364 -16.42 -19.43 2.02
C PRO A 364 -15.90 -20.34 0.90
N ALA A 365 -16.61 -21.45 0.65
CA ALA A 365 -16.27 -22.42 -0.40
C ALA A 365 -16.09 -21.77 -1.79
N ALA A 366 -16.82 -20.69 -2.08
CA ALA A 366 -16.70 -19.90 -3.31
C ALA A 366 -15.30 -19.30 -3.54
N CYS A 367 -14.53 -19.04 -2.46
CA CYS A 367 -13.13 -18.61 -2.56
C CYS A 367 -12.18 -19.82 -2.68
N VAL A 368 -12.47 -20.90 -1.96
CA VAL A 368 -11.56 -22.03 -1.78
C VAL A 368 -11.28 -22.75 -3.10
N SER A 369 -12.32 -23.04 -3.89
CA SER A 369 -12.15 -23.74 -5.18
C SER A 369 -11.26 -22.98 -6.15
N GLY A 370 -11.45 -21.66 -6.26
CA GLY A 370 -10.61 -20.77 -7.08
C GLY A 370 -9.18 -20.68 -6.56
N LEU A 371 -8.99 -20.63 -5.24
CA LEU A 371 -7.67 -20.64 -4.60
C LEU A 371 -6.92 -21.94 -4.87
N GLN A 372 -7.56 -23.11 -4.72
CA GLN A 372 -6.94 -24.41 -5.01
C GLN A 372 -6.51 -24.50 -6.47
N ALA A 373 -7.39 -24.12 -7.41
CA ALA A 373 -7.07 -24.11 -8.84
C ALA A 373 -5.89 -23.18 -9.16
N TYR A 374 -5.88 -21.98 -8.58
CA TYR A 374 -4.78 -21.03 -8.73
C TYR A 374 -3.46 -21.58 -8.15
N ARG A 375 -3.51 -22.25 -7.00
CA ARG A 375 -2.34 -22.88 -6.38
C ARG A 375 -1.76 -24.01 -7.25
N ARG A 376 -2.61 -24.88 -7.82
CA ARG A 376 -2.17 -25.91 -8.78
C ARG A 376 -1.45 -25.32 -9.99
N LEU A 377 -2.03 -24.29 -10.59
CA LEU A 377 -1.42 -23.60 -11.75
C LEU A 377 -0.08 -22.93 -11.42
N ARG A 378 0.17 -22.66 -10.13
CA ARG A 378 1.46 -22.19 -9.64
C ARG A 378 2.47 -23.29 -9.31
N GLY A 379 2.09 -24.56 -9.45
CA GLY A 379 2.91 -25.69 -9.01
C GLY A 379 2.98 -25.84 -7.49
N LEU A 380 1.99 -25.33 -6.75
CA LEU A 380 1.88 -25.51 -5.30
C LEU A 380 0.86 -26.60 -4.94
N PRO A 381 0.98 -27.20 -3.74
CA PRO A 381 -0.06 -28.04 -3.17
C PRO A 381 -1.39 -27.27 -3.07
N GLU A 382 -2.50 -27.97 -3.28
CA GLU A 382 -3.84 -27.38 -3.23
C GLU A 382 -4.15 -26.75 -1.88
N GLN A 383 -3.70 -27.38 -0.79
CA GLN A 383 -3.78 -26.83 0.55
C GLN A 383 -2.47 -26.10 0.90
N PRO A 384 -2.53 -24.93 1.56
CA PRO A 384 -1.34 -24.29 2.08
C PRO A 384 -0.67 -25.18 3.12
N ALA A 385 0.66 -25.27 3.07
CA ALA A 385 1.41 -25.88 4.15
C ALA A 385 1.35 -24.99 5.40
N PRO A 386 1.44 -25.58 6.61
CA PRO A 386 1.59 -24.79 7.83
C PRO A 386 2.78 -23.83 7.71
N SER A 387 2.56 -22.56 8.04
CA SER A 387 3.59 -21.50 7.94
C SER A 387 4.20 -21.31 6.54
N GLU A 388 3.42 -21.56 5.47
CA GLU A 388 3.88 -21.35 4.10
C GLU A 388 4.35 -19.89 3.87
N HIS A 389 5.61 -19.72 3.46
CA HIS A 389 6.21 -18.43 3.16
C HIS A 389 6.11 -18.10 1.67
N VAL A 390 4.90 -17.97 1.17
CA VAL A 390 4.64 -17.67 -0.23
C VAL A 390 3.61 -16.57 -0.35
N ALA A 391 3.90 -15.56 -1.18
CA ALA A 391 2.95 -14.50 -1.46
C ALA A 391 1.61 -15.07 -1.92
N LEU A 392 0.48 -14.54 -1.45
CA LEU A 392 -0.82 -15.04 -1.88
C LEU A 392 -1.10 -14.75 -3.36
N VAL A 393 -0.67 -13.59 -3.86
CA VAL A 393 -0.93 -13.12 -5.23
C VAL A 393 0.37 -12.66 -5.90
N HIS A 394 0.69 -13.23 -7.07
CA HIS A 394 1.96 -13.03 -7.78
C HIS A 394 1.82 -12.08 -8.95
N GLY A 395 2.86 -11.29 -9.19
CA GLY A 395 3.03 -10.59 -10.46
C GLY A 395 3.32 -11.57 -11.60
N LEU A 396 2.89 -11.25 -12.83
CA LEU A 396 3.21 -12.06 -14.02
C LEU A 396 4.73 -12.12 -14.31
N LYS A 397 5.48 -11.13 -13.82
CA LYS A 397 6.93 -11.01 -14.00
C LYS A 397 7.73 -11.51 -12.79
N GLY A 398 7.09 -12.27 -11.90
CA GLY A 398 7.66 -12.67 -10.60
C GLY A 398 7.33 -11.68 -9.47
N GLY A 399 7.67 -12.09 -8.24
CA GLY A 399 7.39 -11.33 -7.01
C GLY A 399 5.90 -11.20 -6.69
N THR A 400 5.59 -10.36 -5.71
CA THR A 400 4.19 -10.09 -5.29
C THR A 400 3.52 -9.02 -6.14
N LEU A 401 2.24 -9.22 -6.45
CA LEU A 401 1.42 -8.22 -7.10
C LEU A 401 1.16 -7.03 -6.15
N GLN A 402 1.63 -5.86 -6.55
CA GLN A 402 1.49 -4.64 -5.77
C GLN A 402 0.07 -4.06 -5.85
N GLY A 403 -0.24 -3.12 -4.96
CA GLY A 403 -1.57 -2.50 -4.84
C GLY A 403 -2.14 -1.92 -6.14
N SER A 404 -1.29 -1.37 -7.03
CA SER A 404 -1.75 -0.91 -8.35
C SER A 404 -2.19 -2.06 -9.25
N GLY A 405 -1.44 -3.18 -9.27
CA GLY A 405 -1.83 -4.35 -10.05
C GLY A 405 -3.12 -4.99 -9.54
N LEU A 406 -3.30 -5.08 -8.22
CA LEU A 406 -4.55 -5.52 -7.61
C LEU A 406 -5.73 -4.61 -8.00
N TYR A 407 -5.51 -3.30 -8.01
CA TYR A 407 -6.50 -2.32 -8.45
C TYR A 407 -6.88 -2.53 -9.91
N ASP A 408 -5.89 -2.73 -10.77
CA ASP A 408 -6.07 -2.88 -12.22
C ASP A 408 -6.80 -4.17 -12.60
N GLU A 409 -6.55 -5.28 -11.89
CA GLU A 409 -7.26 -6.55 -12.09
C GLU A 409 -8.77 -6.38 -11.81
N VAL A 410 -9.12 -5.70 -10.71
CA VAL A 410 -10.53 -5.41 -10.38
C VAL A 410 -11.14 -4.41 -11.35
N LYS A 411 -10.39 -3.36 -11.76
CA LYS A 411 -10.87 -2.39 -12.75
C LYS A 411 -11.11 -3.03 -14.11
N THR A 412 -10.31 -4.02 -14.49
CA THR A 412 -10.50 -4.77 -15.74
C THR A 412 -11.84 -5.49 -15.73
N ILE A 413 -12.18 -6.18 -14.64
CA ILE A 413 -13.48 -6.85 -14.46
C ILE A 413 -14.64 -5.83 -14.55
N PHE A 414 -14.55 -4.72 -13.83
CA PHE A 414 -15.59 -3.68 -13.87
C PHE A 414 -15.80 -3.09 -15.26
N ARG A 415 -14.73 -2.90 -16.04
CA ARG A 415 -14.83 -2.38 -17.41
C ARG A 415 -15.48 -3.40 -18.35
N ALA A 416 -15.11 -4.68 -18.25
CA ALA A 416 -15.70 -5.75 -19.04
C ALA A 416 -17.20 -5.91 -18.75
N ALA A 417 -17.57 -5.97 -17.46
CA ALA A 417 -18.96 -6.06 -17.03
C ALA A 417 -19.76 -4.81 -17.46
N ALA A 418 -19.17 -3.62 -17.35
CA ALA A 418 -19.80 -2.39 -17.82
C ALA A 418 -20.06 -2.40 -19.33
N ALA A 419 -19.13 -2.93 -20.15
CA ALA A 419 -19.30 -3.00 -21.59
C ALA A 419 -20.49 -3.89 -21.99
N ARG A 420 -20.72 -5.00 -21.28
CA ARG A 420 -21.88 -5.87 -21.52
C ARG A 420 -23.19 -5.26 -21.03
N LEU A 421 -23.15 -4.51 -19.93
CA LEU A 421 -24.32 -3.81 -19.41
C LEU A 421 -24.69 -2.55 -20.20
N ASP A 422 -23.81 -2.05 -21.08
CA ASP A 422 -23.97 -0.71 -21.66
C ASP A 422 -25.26 -0.52 -22.46
N LEU A 423 -25.76 -1.58 -23.11
CA LEU A 423 -27.00 -1.55 -23.87
C LEU A 423 -28.25 -1.76 -23.00
N ALA A 424 -28.16 -2.58 -21.94
CA ALA A 424 -29.30 -2.96 -21.11
C ALA A 424 -29.49 -2.05 -19.88
N ASP A 425 -28.40 -1.55 -19.32
CA ASP A 425 -28.36 -0.66 -18.16
C ASP A 425 -27.16 0.31 -18.26
N PRO A 426 -27.29 1.39 -19.07
CA PRO A 426 -26.24 2.41 -19.23
C PRO A 426 -25.85 3.06 -17.89
N ALA A 427 -26.80 3.23 -16.98
CA ALA A 427 -26.57 3.83 -15.66
C ALA A 427 -25.73 2.90 -14.77
N GLY A 428 -26.00 1.61 -14.79
CA GLY A 428 -25.20 0.59 -14.11
C GLY A 428 -23.82 0.45 -14.71
N ALA A 429 -23.69 0.47 -16.04
CA ALA A 429 -22.41 0.49 -16.72
C ALA A 429 -21.56 1.70 -16.31
N ALA A 430 -22.14 2.91 -16.28
CA ALA A 430 -21.47 4.11 -15.78
C ALA A 430 -21.04 3.99 -14.31
N THR A 431 -21.84 3.33 -13.48
CA THR A 431 -21.52 3.07 -12.07
C THR A 431 -20.30 2.16 -11.93
N LEU A 432 -20.26 1.04 -12.66
CA LEU A 432 -19.12 0.12 -12.67
C LEU A 432 -17.83 0.78 -13.19
N ARG A 433 -17.93 1.63 -14.23
CA ARG A 433 -16.78 2.41 -14.74
C ARG A 433 -16.17 3.31 -13.67
N ARG A 434 -16.97 3.87 -12.76
CA ARG A 434 -16.50 4.69 -11.62
C ARG A 434 -16.09 3.88 -10.40
N ALA A 435 -16.56 2.64 -10.28
CA ALA A 435 -16.31 1.80 -9.11
C ALA A 435 -14.81 1.53 -8.90
N SER A 436 -14.44 1.36 -7.63
CA SER A 436 -13.09 0.98 -7.19
C SER A 436 -13.16 -0.27 -6.31
N PRO A 437 -12.04 -0.96 -6.05
CA PRO A 437 -12.04 -2.17 -5.20
C PRO A 437 -12.69 -1.96 -3.82
N HIS A 438 -12.63 -0.74 -3.28
CA HIS A 438 -13.27 -0.42 -2.00
C HIS A 438 -14.81 -0.55 -2.05
N TRP A 439 -15.44 -0.42 -3.21
CA TRP A 439 -16.89 -0.61 -3.37
C TRP A 439 -17.29 -2.07 -3.15
N LEU A 440 -16.42 -3.04 -3.46
CA LEU A 440 -16.66 -4.46 -3.15
C LEU A 440 -16.69 -4.70 -1.65
N ARG A 441 -15.88 -3.97 -0.88
CA ARG A 441 -15.94 -4.02 0.57
C ARG A 441 -17.23 -3.42 1.13
N HIS A 442 -17.75 -2.34 0.52
CA HIS A 442 -19.08 -1.82 0.85
C HIS A 442 -20.19 -2.83 0.52
N ALA A 443 -20.08 -3.52 -0.63
CA ALA A 443 -20.99 -4.58 -1.02
C ALA A 443 -20.95 -5.75 -0.02
N TYR A 444 -19.76 -6.22 0.37
CA TYR A 444 -19.60 -7.26 1.39
C TYR A 444 -20.22 -6.84 2.72
N ALA A 445 -19.95 -5.62 3.20
CA ALA A 445 -20.55 -5.10 4.42
C ALA A 445 -22.09 -5.05 4.36
N ARG A 446 -22.66 -4.62 3.22
CA ARG A 446 -24.10 -4.67 2.99
C ARG A 446 -24.61 -6.11 3.03
N THR A 447 -23.93 -7.04 2.37
CA THR A 447 -24.33 -8.45 2.37
C THR A 447 -24.37 -9.00 3.78
N LEU A 448 -23.38 -8.74 4.62
CA LEU A 448 -23.40 -9.18 6.01
C LEU A 448 -24.53 -8.53 6.81
N VAL A 449 -24.64 -7.19 6.78
CA VAL A 449 -25.51 -6.44 7.71
C VAL A 449 -26.96 -6.40 7.24
N VAL A 450 -27.19 -6.21 5.94
CA VAL A 450 -28.52 -5.97 5.36
C VAL A 450 -29.10 -7.26 4.80
N ASP A 451 -28.35 -7.95 3.95
CA ASP A 451 -28.91 -9.07 3.19
C ASP A 451 -28.93 -10.35 4.06
N ARG A 452 -27.91 -10.56 4.90
CA ARG A 452 -27.76 -11.72 5.81
C ARG A 452 -28.04 -11.42 7.27
N GLN A 453 -28.28 -10.16 7.63
CA GLN A 453 -28.69 -9.73 8.98
C GLN A 453 -27.75 -10.23 10.09
N ILE A 454 -26.45 -10.33 9.79
CA ILE A 454 -25.44 -10.74 10.75
C ILE A 454 -25.35 -9.70 11.88
N PRO A 455 -25.28 -10.14 13.16
CA PRO A 455 -25.13 -9.24 14.29
C PRO A 455 -23.99 -8.24 14.08
N LEU A 456 -24.24 -6.96 14.38
CA LEU A 456 -23.28 -5.88 14.14
C LEU A 456 -21.88 -6.14 14.75
N PRO A 457 -21.73 -6.73 15.96
CA PRO A 457 -20.41 -7.06 16.49
C PRO A 457 -19.65 -8.08 15.63
N ALA A 458 -20.33 -9.12 15.15
CA ALA A 458 -19.73 -10.12 14.26
C ALA A 458 -19.35 -9.51 12.90
N ALA A 459 -20.24 -8.70 12.31
CA ALA A 459 -19.96 -7.98 11.07
C ALA A 459 -18.79 -6.98 11.25
N GLN A 460 -18.69 -6.30 12.40
CA GLN A 460 -17.58 -5.40 12.72
C GLN A 460 -16.25 -6.16 12.80
N ALA A 461 -16.22 -7.32 13.44
CA ALA A 461 -15.02 -8.16 13.54
C ALA A 461 -14.56 -8.63 12.16
N LEU A 462 -15.47 -9.18 11.35
CA LEU A 462 -15.20 -9.60 9.96
C LEU A 462 -14.74 -8.43 9.09
N LEU A 463 -15.26 -7.22 9.31
CA LEU A 463 -14.83 -6.00 8.64
C LEU A 463 -13.58 -5.38 9.28
N GLY A 464 -13.15 -5.73 10.49
CA GLY A 464 -12.04 -5.05 11.16
C GLY A 464 -12.25 -3.53 11.21
N HIS A 465 -13.45 -3.10 11.60
CA HIS A 465 -13.75 -1.70 11.89
C HIS A 465 -13.39 -1.36 13.33
N ALA A 466 -12.76 -0.21 13.55
CA ALA A 466 -12.40 0.25 14.90
C ALA A 466 -13.63 0.70 15.73
N SER A 467 -14.73 1.05 15.07
CA SER A 467 -15.98 1.47 15.72
C SER A 467 -17.18 0.74 15.11
N ILE A 468 -18.11 0.32 15.97
CA ILE A 468 -19.39 -0.26 15.59
C ILE A 468 -20.20 0.73 14.75
N GLN A 469 -20.09 2.05 15.00
CA GLN A 469 -20.83 3.07 14.24
C GLN A 469 -20.55 3.01 12.73
N THR A 470 -19.31 2.66 12.34
CA THR A 470 -18.95 2.48 10.92
C THR A 470 -19.69 1.30 10.29
N THR A 471 -19.97 0.25 11.07
CA THR A 471 -20.75 -0.92 10.64
C THR A 471 -22.26 -0.63 10.71
N ALA A 472 -22.72 0.11 11.72
CA ALA A 472 -24.11 0.50 11.89
C ALA A 472 -24.61 1.40 10.75
N GLY A 473 -23.75 2.17 10.09
CA GLY A 473 -24.14 2.98 8.93
C GLY A 473 -24.63 2.19 7.71
N TYR A 474 -24.39 0.87 7.65
CA TYR A 474 -25.01 0.00 6.63
C TYR A 474 -26.43 -0.45 7.02
N ALA A 475 -26.77 -0.41 8.31
CA ALA A 475 -28.05 -0.84 8.86
C ALA A 475 -29.14 0.24 8.70
N LYS A 476 -29.23 0.89 7.54
CA LYS A 476 -30.38 1.76 7.24
C LYS A 476 -31.62 0.89 7.09
N THR A 477 -32.42 0.87 8.13
CA THR A 477 -33.70 0.17 8.16
C THR A 477 -34.79 1.14 7.71
N ASP A 478 -35.42 0.82 6.58
CA ASP A 478 -36.68 1.45 6.19
C ASP A 478 -37.80 0.87 7.08
N LEU A 479 -38.89 1.63 7.29
CA LEU A 479 -40.01 1.28 8.15
C LEU A 479 -40.60 -0.10 7.80
N SER A 480 -40.69 -0.42 6.51
CA SER A 480 -41.16 -1.72 6.02
C SER A 480 -40.30 -2.90 6.50
N ARG A 481 -38.99 -2.70 6.64
CA ARG A 481 -38.07 -3.71 7.20
C ARG A 481 -38.19 -3.82 8.71
N LEU A 482 -38.40 -2.70 9.41
CA LEU A 482 -38.67 -2.72 10.85
C LEU A 482 -39.94 -3.52 11.14
N ARG A 483 -40.98 -3.32 10.33
CA ARG A 483 -42.24 -4.06 10.46
C ARG A 483 -42.05 -5.56 10.28
N ALA A 484 -41.39 -5.99 9.20
CA ALA A 484 -41.05 -7.41 9.00
C ALA A 484 -40.16 -8.01 10.11
N PHE A 485 -39.32 -7.20 10.77
CA PHE A 485 -38.56 -7.64 11.93
C PHE A 485 -39.44 -7.86 13.15
N VAL A 486 -40.35 -6.93 13.44
CA VAL A 486 -41.31 -7.04 14.55
C VAL A 486 -42.24 -8.23 14.30
N ASP A 487 -42.79 -8.36 13.11
CA ASP A 487 -43.71 -9.44 12.75
C ASP A 487 -43.06 -10.81 12.97
N ARG A 488 -41.82 -11.03 12.50
CA ARG A 488 -41.09 -12.29 12.73
C ARG A 488 -40.64 -12.52 14.18
N ALA A 489 -40.40 -11.45 14.95
CA ALA A 489 -39.91 -11.58 16.32
C ALA A 489 -41.03 -11.94 17.30
N PHE A 490 -42.28 -11.65 16.92
CA PHE A 490 -43.48 -11.87 17.73
C PHE A 490 -44.53 -12.69 16.98
N GLU A 491 -44.13 -13.42 15.93
CA GLU A 491 -44.96 -14.46 15.32
C GLU A 491 -45.25 -15.50 16.42
N ILE A 492 -46.52 -15.58 16.81
CA ILE A 492 -46.99 -16.58 17.77
C ILE A 492 -47.18 -17.86 16.96
N ASP A 493 -46.32 -18.85 17.21
CA ASP A 493 -46.41 -20.21 16.64
C ASP A 493 -47.77 -20.87 16.91
#